data_AF-A0A0D9Y1U6-F1
#
_entry.id   AF-A0A0D9Y1U6-F1
#
_cell.length_a   1.000
_cell.length_b   1.000
_cell.length_c   1.000
_cell.angle_alpha   90.00
_cell.angle_beta   90.00
_cell.angle_gamma   90.00
#
_symmetry.space_group_name_H-M   'P 1'
#
loop_
_entity.id
_entity.type
_entity.pdbx_description
1 polymer ?
#
loop_
_entity_poly.entity_id
_entity_poly.type
_entity_poly.pdbx_seq_one_letter_code
_entity_poly.pdbx_strand_id
1 'polypeptide(L)'
;GVHDANIIFLNLISAHQGVHVVSKRFPRVEIATSVIEFGLNDDFRVVPGIGECRDRYFGTDDYQFSTLFFSDDKNLLRHPTLAK
;
A
#
# COMPACT_ATOMS: atom_id res chain seq x y z
N GLY A 1 -4.98 22.43 -20.29
CA GLY A 1 -4.55 21.36 -19.37
C GLY A 1 -3.10 21.01 -19.67
N VAL A 2 -2.42 20.32 -18.74
CA VAL A 2 -1.03 19.85 -18.95
C VAL A 2 -1.04 18.64 -19.89
N HIS A 3 -0.07 18.57 -20.81
CA HIS A 3 0.11 17.39 -21.68
C HIS A 3 0.63 16.20 -20.87
N ASP A 4 0.10 15.01 -21.14
CA ASP A 4 0.49 13.74 -20.50
C ASP A 4 1.99 13.41 -20.64
N ALA A 5 2.61 13.78 -21.77
CA ALA A 5 4.06 13.65 -21.98
C ALA A 5 4.92 14.50 -21.03
N ASN A 6 4.32 15.46 -20.32
CA ASN A 6 4.99 16.32 -19.35
C ASN A 6 4.67 15.90 -17.90
N ILE A 7 4.09 14.72 -17.69
CA ILE A 7 3.71 14.21 -16.38
C ILE A 7 4.55 12.97 -16.06
N ILE A 8 5.24 13.03 -14.93
CA ILE A 8 5.87 11.86 -14.31
C ILE A 8 5.01 11.46 -13.12
N PHE A 9 4.47 10.26 -13.16
CA PHE A 9 3.74 9.66 -12.05
C PHE A 9 4.71 8.85 -11.18
N LEU A 10 5.24 9.51 -10.15
CA LEU A 10 6.13 8.90 -9.17
C LEU A 10 5.31 8.27 -8.04
N ASN A 11 5.56 7.01 -7.73
CA ASN A 11 4.98 6.30 -6.60
C ASN A 11 6.00 5.34 -5.95
N LEU A 12 5.77 4.92 -4.71
CA LEU A 12 6.68 3.98 -4.03
C LEU A 12 6.35 2.53 -4.34
N ILE A 13 5.07 2.19 -4.24
CA ILE A 13 4.54 0.84 -4.38
C ILE A 13 3.40 0.88 -5.38
N SER A 14 3.44 0.01 -6.38
CA SER A 14 2.41 -0.14 -7.39
C SER A 14 1.90 -1.58 -7.47
N ALA A 15 0.62 -1.76 -7.77
CA ALA A 15 0.08 -3.04 -8.24
C ALA A 15 0.09 -3.07 -9.78
N HIS A 16 0.38 -4.23 -10.37
CA HIS A 16 0.42 -4.36 -11.83
C HIS A 16 -0.90 -3.97 -12.51
N GLN A 17 -2.05 -4.23 -11.88
CA GLN A 17 -3.37 -3.80 -12.38
C GLN A 17 -3.44 -2.27 -12.52
N GLY A 18 -2.95 -1.53 -11.52
CA GLY A 18 -2.95 -0.07 -11.52
C GLY A 18 -2.05 0.51 -12.60
N VAL A 19 -0.83 -0.03 -12.72
CA VAL A 19 0.12 0.37 -13.79
C VAL A 19 -0.51 0.17 -15.16
N HIS A 20 -1.12 -0.99 -15.41
CA HIS A 20 -1.76 -1.29 -16.70
C HIS A 20 -2.89 -0.30 -17.03
N VAL A 21 -3.74 0.03 -16.05
CA VAL A 21 -4.84 1.00 -16.24
C VAL A 21 -4.30 2.38 -16.59
N VAL A 22 -3.30 2.87 -15.85
CA VAL A 22 -2.71 4.19 -16.10
C VAL A 22 -2.02 4.24 -17.45
N SER A 23 -1.16 3.26 -17.77
CA SER A 23 -0.45 3.22 -19.05
C SER A 23 -1.39 3.08 -20.25
N LYS A 24 -2.50 2.34 -20.12
CA LYS A 24 -3.49 2.23 -21.20
C LYS A 24 -4.27 3.52 -21.40
N ARG A 25 -4.59 4.24 -20.32
CA ARG A 25 -5.37 5.48 -20.38
C ARG A 25 -4.54 6.69 -20.79
N PHE A 26 -3.29 6.75 -20.34
CA PHE A 26 -2.36 7.86 -20.56
C PHE A 26 -1.01 7.33 -21.07
N PRO A 27 -0.92 6.97 -22.36
CA PRO A 27 0.21 6.23 -22.91
C PRO A 27 1.53 7.01 -22.93
N ARG A 28 1.51 8.33 -22.71
CA ARG A 28 2.72 9.17 -22.65
C ARG A 28 3.13 9.57 -21.23
N VAL A 29 2.39 9.18 -20.20
CA VAL A 29 2.82 9.40 -18.81
C VAL A 29 3.98 8.46 -18.51
N GLU A 30 5.05 9.01 -17.97
CA GLU A 30 6.14 8.22 -17.41
C GLU A 30 5.77 7.77 -16.00
N ILE A 31 5.87 6.47 -15.72
CA ILE A 31 5.62 5.92 -14.38
C ILE A 31 6.95 5.49 -13.78
N ALA A 32 7.31 6.11 -12.66
CA ALA A 32 8.46 5.73 -11.86
C ALA A 32 7.96 5.10 -10.56
N THR A 33 8.34 3.85 -10.30
CA THR A 33 7.95 3.12 -9.09
C THR A 33 9.14 2.41 -8.47
N SER A 34 9.21 2.34 -7.14
CA SER A 34 10.28 1.61 -6.45
C SER A 34 10.05 0.10 -6.49
N VAL A 35 8.79 -0.36 -6.38
CA VAL A 35 8.43 -1.78 -6.40
C VAL A 35 7.06 -2.01 -7.01
N ILE A 36 6.92 -3.12 -7.74
CA ILE A 36 5.64 -3.65 -8.21
C ILE A 36 5.29 -4.89 -7.39
N GLU A 37 4.15 -4.85 -6.71
CA GLU A 37 3.62 -5.91 -5.85
C GLU A 37 2.69 -6.88 -6.61
N PHE A 38 2.35 -8.00 -5.96
CA PHE A 38 1.58 -9.09 -6.59
C PHE A 38 0.25 -8.65 -7.17
N GLY A 39 -0.41 -7.67 -6.55
CA GLY A 39 -1.62 -7.10 -7.10
C GLY A 39 -2.51 -6.46 -6.05
N LEU A 40 -3.78 -6.32 -6.41
CA LEU A 40 -4.83 -5.83 -5.53
C LEU A 40 -5.67 -7.01 -5.00
N ASN A 41 -6.13 -6.92 -3.76
CA ASN A 41 -7.20 -7.76 -3.23
C ASN A 41 -8.60 -7.18 -3.55
N ASP A 42 -9.66 -7.83 -3.06
CA ASP A 42 -11.05 -7.42 -3.29
C ASP A 42 -11.40 -6.04 -2.67
N ASP A 43 -10.63 -5.60 -1.67
CA ASP A 43 -10.75 -4.27 -1.05
C ASP A 43 -9.90 -3.19 -1.76
N PHE A 44 -9.34 -3.50 -2.93
CA PHE A 44 -8.43 -2.64 -3.69
C PHE A 44 -7.16 -2.23 -2.93
N ARG A 45 -6.72 -3.05 -1.97
CA ARG A 45 -5.46 -2.89 -1.27
C ARG A 45 -4.36 -3.65 -2.00
N VAL A 46 -3.18 -3.04 -2.09
CA VAL A 46 -1.99 -3.72 -2.61
C VAL A 46 -1.58 -4.83 -1.64
N VAL A 47 -1.34 -6.04 -2.14
CA VAL A 47 -0.93 -7.21 -1.35
C VAL A 47 0.44 -7.74 -1.77
N PRO A 48 1.34 -8.08 -0.81
CA PRO A 48 1.22 -7.87 0.64
C PRO A 48 1.13 -6.39 1.05
N GLY A 49 1.78 -5.50 0.32
CA GLY A 49 1.71 -4.05 0.53
C GLY A 49 2.21 -3.60 1.90
N ILE A 50 1.84 -2.36 2.29
CA ILE A 50 2.25 -1.74 3.56
C ILE A 50 1.07 -1.28 4.40
N GLY A 51 -0.15 -1.70 4.07
CA GLY A 51 -1.37 -1.18 4.68
C GLY A 51 -1.60 0.30 4.33
N GLU A 52 -2.20 1.05 5.24
CA GLU A 52 -2.52 2.47 5.04
C GLU A 52 -1.27 3.35 5.09
N CYS A 53 -0.65 3.57 3.93
CA CYS A 53 0.60 4.33 3.81
C CYS A 53 0.52 5.73 4.45
N ARG A 54 -0.60 6.42 4.26
CA ARG A 54 -0.83 7.75 4.84
C ARG A 54 -0.80 7.70 6.36
N ASP A 55 -1.59 6.81 6.95
CA ASP A 55 -1.73 6.74 8.39
C ASP A 55 -0.42 6.33 9.07
N ARG A 56 0.31 5.38 8.46
CA ARG A 56 1.63 4.99 8.93
C ARG A 56 2.68 6.09 8.80
N TYR A 57 2.60 6.92 7.76
CA TYR A 57 3.55 8.01 7.55
C TYR A 57 3.30 9.17 8.52
N PHE A 58 2.03 9.53 8.75
CA PHE A 58 1.66 10.66 9.62
C PHE A 58 1.41 10.26 11.08
N GLY A 59 1.41 8.96 11.40
CA GLY A 59 1.10 8.45 12.74
C GLY A 59 -0.37 8.65 13.13
N THR A 60 -1.28 8.54 12.16
CA THR A 60 -2.74 8.64 12.36
C THR A 60 -3.42 7.28 12.35
N ASP A 61 -2.65 6.19 12.45
CA ASP A 61 -3.22 4.89 12.70
C ASP A 61 -3.76 4.84 14.13
N ASP A 62 -5.08 4.65 14.26
CA ASP A 62 -5.67 4.32 15.54
C ASP A 62 -5.05 2.99 15.99
N TYR A 63 -4.08 3.06 16.91
CA TYR A 63 -3.37 1.92 17.48
C TYR A 63 -4.36 0.99 18.19
N GLN A 64 -5.06 0.12 17.47
CA GLN A 64 -5.87 -0.95 18.06
C GLN A 64 -5.80 -2.29 17.33
N PHE A 65 -5.17 -2.42 16.16
CA PHE A 65 -4.93 -3.77 15.58
C PHE A 65 -3.87 -3.85 14.46
N SER A 66 -3.09 -2.79 14.21
CA SER A 66 -2.08 -2.79 13.13
C SER A 66 -0.89 -3.72 13.40
N THR A 67 -0.68 -4.12 14.65
CA THR A 67 0.40 -5.06 15.03
C THR A 67 0.17 -6.48 14.52
N LEU A 68 -1.07 -6.90 14.22
CA LEU A 68 -1.33 -8.27 13.73
C LEU A 68 -0.90 -8.52 12.28
N PHE A 69 -0.67 -7.48 11.47
CA PHE A 69 -0.14 -7.68 10.11
C PHE A 69 1.39 -7.76 10.05
N PHE A 70 2.09 -7.38 11.13
CA PHE A 70 3.55 -7.45 11.22
C PHE A 70 4.06 -8.60 12.11
N SER A 71 3.17 -9.43 12.66
CA SER A 71 3.56 -10.50 13.57
C SER A 71 3.13 -11.87 13.05
N ASP A 72 3.84 -12.36 12.05
CA ASP A 72 4.02 -13.79 11.83
C ASP A 72 5.51 -14.12 11.97
N ASP A 73 5.96 -14.21 13.22
CA ASP A 73 6.85 -15.31 13.60
C ASP A 73 6.61 -15.70 15.06
N LYS A 74 6.49 -16.99 15.26
CA LYS A 74 5.99 -17.67 16.47
C LYS A 74 6.72 -17.27 17.75
N ASN A 75 6.24 -16.26 18.50
CA ASN A 75 6.55 -16.16 19.95
C ASN A 75 5.78 -15.12 20.79
N LEU A 76 4.45 -14.96 20.62
CA LEU A 76 3.68 -14.19 21.63
C LEU A 76 3.10 -15.11 22.71
N LEU A 77 3.86 -15.20 23.80
CA LEU A 77 3.37 -15.58 25.12
C LEU A 77 2.11 -14.78 25.43
N ARG A 78 1.02 -15.52 25.66
CA ARG A 78 -0.20 -15.01 26.26
C ARG A 78 0.15 -14.37 27.60
N HIS A 79 -0.24 -13.13 27.83
CA HIS A 79 -0.49 -12.66 29.18
C HIS A 79 -1.87 -11.98 29.26
N PRO A 80 -2.74 -12.42 30.18
CA PRO A 80 -4.08 -11.88 30.33
C PRO A 80 -4.03 -10.70 31.30
N THR A 81 -4.47 -9.53 30.87
CA THR A 81 -4.96 -8.51 31.81
C THR A 81 -5.80 -7.49 31.08
N LEU A 82 -7.11 -7.70 31.10
CA LEU A 82 -8.11 -6.72 31.52
C LEU A 82 -9.48 -7.40 31.47
N ALA A 83 -9.73 -8.18 32.53
CA ALA A 83 -11.09 -8.38 33.00
C ALA A 83 -11.58 -7.07 33.63
N LYS A 84 -12.88 -6.82 33.50
CA LYS A 84 -13.62 -5.84 34.31
C LYS A 84 -13.43 -6.09 35.80
#